data_AF-A0A023B4E8-F1
#
_entry.id   AF-A0A023B4E8-F1
#
_cell.length_a   1.000
_cell.length_b   1.000
_cell.length_c   1.000
_cell.angle_alpha   90.00
_cell.angle_beta   90.00
_cell.angle_gamma   90.00
#
_symmetry.space_group_name_H-M   'P 1'
#
loop_
_entity.id
_entity.type
_entity.pdbx_description
1 polymer ?
#
loop_
_entity_poly.entity_id
_entity_poly.type
_entity_poly.pdbx_seq_one_letter_code
_entity_poly.pdbx_strand_id
1 'polypeptide(L)' 'MPFGLINAPATFQRMTTKLLEDRLGSGCLVYIDDIVIYGSSWPSLMSNVEWVLQRLRDRE' A
#
# COMPACT_ATOMS: atom_id res chain seq x y z
N MET A 1 -1.01 15.24 5.42
CA MET A 1 -0.96 15.03 6.89
C MET A 1 0.28 15.77 7.41
N PRO A 2 0.19 16.68 8.39
CA PRO A 2 1.35 17.42 8.87
C PRO A 2 2.26 16.55 9.76
N PHE A 3 3.56 16.82 9.73
CA PHE A 3 4.56 16.11 10.53
C PHE A 3 4.44 16.42 12.02
N GLY A 4 4.86 15.48 12.88
CA GLY A 4 4.91 15.66 14.34
C GLY A 4 3.62 15.31 15.09
N LEU A 5 2.57 14.86 14.40
CA LEU A 5 1.37 14.34 15.05
C LEU A 5 1.63 12.92 15.60
N ILE A 6 1.32 12.71 16.88
CA ILE A 6 1.50 11.41 17.58
C ILE A 6 0.79 10.26 16.84
N ASN A 7 -0.40 10.53 16.30
CA ASN A 7 -1.22 9.53 15.61
C ASN A 7 -1.08 9.55 14.07
N ALA A 8 -0.12 10.30 13.53
CA ALA A 8 0.10 10.33 12.09
C ALA A 8 0.39 8.93 11.51
N PRO A 9 1.31 8.13 12.08
CA PRO A 9 1.61 6.79 11.55
C PRO A 9 0.40 5.86 11.57
N ALA A 10 -0.35 5.86 12.67
CA ALA A 10 -1.55 5.04 12.81
C ALA A 10 -2.66 5.45 11.80
N THR A 11 -2.79 6.75 11.55
CA THR A 11 -3.76 7.28 10.59
C THR A 11 -3.35 6.93 9.17
N PHE A 12 -2.06 7.06 8.85
CA PHE A 12 -1.51 6.73 7.53
C PHE A 12 -1.68 5.24 7.25
N GLN A 13 -1.25 4.38 8.18
CA GLN A 13 -1.40 2.94 8.07
C GLN A 13 -2.87 2.51 7.86
N ARG A 14 -3.82 3.09 8.62
CA ARG A 14 -5.25 2.78 8.42
C ARG A 14 -5.74 3.19 7.04
N MET A 15 -5.31 4.35 6.54
CA MET A 15 -5.66 4.84 5.21
C MET A 15 -5.10 3.93 4.11
N THR A 16 -3.81 3.63 4.14
CA THR A 16 -3.15 2.78 3.13
C THR A 16 -3.64 1.34 3.18
N THR A 17 -3.93 0.80 4.37
CA THR A 17 -4.53 -0.54 4.52
C THR A 17 -5.90 -0.61 3.85
N LYS A 18 -6.74 0.41 4.05
CA LYS A 18 -8.06 0.49 3.40
C LYS A 18 -7.96 0.70 1.89
N LEU A 19 -6.99 1.48 1.43
CA LEU A 19 -6.79 1.74 0.01
C LEU A 19 -6.40 0.47 -0.76
N LEU A 20 -5.59 -0.38 -0.14
CA LEU A 20 -5.03 -1.59 -0.74
C LEU A 20 -5.73 -2.87 -0.28
N GLU A 21 -6.91 -2.76 0.33
CA GLU A 21 -7.63 -3.89 0.94
C GLU A 21 -7.87 -5.05 -0.03
N ASP A 22 -8.08 -4.75 -1.32
CA ASP A 22 -8.33 -5.73 -2.38
C ASP A 22 -7.12 -6.67 -2.65
N ARG A 23 -5.89 -6.23 -2.37
CA ARG A 23 -4.65 -7.01 -2.57
C ARG A 23 -3.83 -7.22 -1.30
N LEU A 24 -4.37 -6.84 -0.15
CA LEU A 24 -3.70 -7.03 1.12
C LEU A 24 -3.55 -8.54 1.41
N GLY A 25 -2.31 -9.00 1.62
CA GLY A 25 -2.03 -10.42 1.88
C GLY A 25 -2.00 -11.32 0.65
N SER A 26 -2.39 -10.84 -0.53
CA SER A 26 -2.35 -11.60 -1.80
C SER A 26 -1.37 -11.04 -2.84
N GLY A 27 -0.91 -9.80 -2.67
CA GLY A 27 0.09 -9.18 -3.56
C GLY A 27 0.83 -8.00 -2.93
N CYS A 28 0.34 -7.46 -1.81
CA CYS A 28 1.05 -6.46 -1.04
C CYS A 28 0.76 -6.57 0.47
N LEU A 29 1.65 -6.00 1.26
CA LEU A 29 1.52 -5.78 2.70
C LEU A 29 1.83 -4.32 3.01
N VAL A 30 1.14 -3.76 3.98
CA VAL A 30 1.32 -2.39 4.44
C VAL A 30 1.89 -2.43 5.85
N TYR A 31 2.98 -1.69 6.09
CA TYR A 31 3.59 -1.58 7.41
C TYR A 31 4.06 -0.15 7.67
N ILE A 32 3.34 0.56 8.55
CA ILE A 32 3.60 1.96 8.88
C ILE A 32 3.65 2.80 7.59
N ASP A 33 4.85 3.21 7.17
CA ASP A 33 5.07 4.09 6.02
C ASP A 33 5.45 3.31 4.74
N ASP A 34 5.72 2.00 4.86
CA ASP A 34 6.17 1.15 3.76
C ASP A 34 5.06 0.25 3.20
N ILE A 35 5.09 0.03 1.88
CA ILE A 35 4.27 -0.96 1.18
C ILE A 35 5.21 -2.01 0.59
N VAL A 36 5.13 -3.24 1.10
CA VAL A 36 5.87 -4.38 0.57
C VAL A 36 5.04 -5.06 -0.51
N ILE A 37 5.55 -5.12 -1.73
CA ILE A 37 4.88 -5.75 -2.87
C ILE A 37 5.63 -7.03 -3.23
N TYR A 38 4.91 -8.14 -3.40
CA TYR A 38 5.51 -9.46 -3.64
C TYR A 38 4.71 -10.25 -4.67
N GLY A 39 5.34 -11.24 -5.30
CA GLY A 39 4.72 -12.12 -6.29
C GLY A 39 5.56 -13.38 -6.49
N SER A 40 4.94 -14.47 -6.95
CA SER A 40 5.61 -15.76 -7.16
C SER A 40 6.48 -15.82 -8.41
N SER A 41 6.35 -14.84 -9.30
CA SER A 41 7.12 -14.70 -10.54
C SER A 41 7.29 -13.23 -10.90
N TRP A 42 8.24 -12.92 -11.78
CA TRP A 42 8.44 -11.55 -12.24
C TRP A 42 7.20 -10.92 -12.88
N PRO A 43 6.45 -11.60 -13.78
CA PRO A 43 5.19 -11.04 -14.31
C PRO A 43 4.14 -10.79 -13.23
N SER A 44 4.01 -11.69 -12.25
CA SER A 44 3.08 -11.52 -11.13
C SER A 44 3.45 -10.32 -10.25
N LEU A 45 4.75 -10.16 -9.94
CA LEU A 45 5.26 -9.03 -9.19
C LEU A 45 4.98 -7.71 -9.93
N MET A 46 5.27 -7.62 -11.22
CA MET A 46 5.01 -6.42 -12.02
C MET A 46 3.52 -6.08 -12.09
N SER A 47 2.65 -7.07 -12.23
CA SER A 47 1.19 -6.84 -12.14
C SER A 47 0.76 -6.31 -10.77
N ASN A 48 1.35 -6.81 -9.68
CA ASN A 48 1.08 -6.29 -8.33
C ASN A 48 1.58 -4.84 -8.17
N VAL A 49 2.76 -4.53 -8.69
CA VAL A 49 3.34 -3.17 -8.67
C VAL A 49 2.46 -2.19 -9.43
N GLU A 50 2.08 -2.53 -10.67
CA GLU A 50 1.23 -1.67 -11.50
C GLU A 50 -0.10 -1.40 -10.81
N TRP A 51 -0.74 -2.44 -10.26
CA TRP A 51 -2.00 -2.29 -9.52
C TRP A 51 -1.87 -1.36 -8.31
N VAL A 52 -0.83 -1.52 -7.49
CA VAL A 52 -0.61 -0.67 -6.30
C VAL A 52 -0.38 0.78 -6.71
N LEU A 53 0.49 1.04 -7.70
CA LEU A 53 0.79 2.38 -8.18
C LEU A 53 -0.43 3.07 -8.81
N GLN A 54 -1.23 2.32 -9.57
CA GLN A 54 -2.49 2.81 -10.13
C GLN A 54 -3.45 3.23 -9.01
N ARG A 55 -3.59 2.37 -7.98
CA ARG A 55 -4.52 2.62 -6.88
C ARG A 55 -4.13 3.83 -6.03
N LEU A 56 -2.82 4.05 -5.84
CA LEU A 56 -2.29 5.24 -5.18
C LEU A 56 -2.56 6.52 -5.99
N ARG A 57 -2.43 6.46 -7.32
CA ARG A 57 -2.67 7.60 -8.22
C ARG A 57 -4.15 7.99 -8.32
N ASP A 58 -5.05 7.00 -8.38
CA ASP A 58 -6.49 7.25 -8.55
C ASP A 58 -7.15 7.96 -7.35
N ARG A 59 -6.43 8.09 -6.23
CA ARG A 59 -6.94 8.64 -4.96
C ARG A 59 -6.11 9.83 -4.43
N GLU A 60 -5.29 10.45 -5.28
CA GLU A 60 -4.88 11.85 -5.09
C GLU A 60 -6.07 12.80 -5.31
#